data_AF-A0A699UGP9-F1
#
_entry.id   AF-A0A699UGP9-F1
#
_cell.length_a   1.000
_cell.length_b   1.000
_cell.length_c   1.000
_cell.angle_alpha   90.00
_cell.angle_beta   90.00
_cell.angle_gamma   90.00
#
_symmetry.space_group_name_H-M   'P 1'
#
loop_
_entity.id
_entity.type
_entity.pdbx_description
1 polymer ?
#
loop_
_entity_poly.entity_id
_entity_poly.type
_entity_poly.pdbx_seq_one_letter_code
_entity_poly.pdbx_strand_id
1 'polypeptide(L)' 'LYWWPNMKVEIATYTSKCLTCAKVKAKHQKLFGLLQPPEILVWKWERITMDLIT' A
#
# COMPACT_ATOMS: atom_id res chain seq x y z
N LEU A 1 1.49 -29.26 -19.98
CA LEU A 1 2.07 -28.00 -19.47
C LEU A 1 2.22 -27.07 -20.66
N TYR A 2 1.65 -25.85 -20.59
CA TYR A 2 1.69 -24.89 -21.69
C TYR A 2 2.78 -23.84 -21.44
N TRP A 3 3.51 -23.48 -22.48
CA TRP A 3 4.56 -22.46 -22.44
C TRP A 3 4.65 -21.77 -23.80
N TRP A 4 4.82 -20.45 -23.80
CA TRP A 4 5.01 -19.65 -25.01
C TRP A 4 5.85 -18.39 -24.72
N PRO A 5 6.47 -17.80 -25.77
CA PRO A 5 7.18 -16.52 -25.62
C PRO A 5 6.26 -15.44 -25.03
N ASN A 6 6.76 -14.62 -24.11
CA ASN A 6 6.02 -13.52 -23.47
C ASN A 6 4.81 -13.89 -22.59
N MET A 7 4.59 -15.17 -22.28
CA MET A 7 3.50 -15.64 -21.40
C MET A 7 3.32 -14.80 -20.11
N LYS A 8 4.41 -14.50 -19.40
CA LYS A 8 4.35 -13.70 -18.15
C LYS A 8 3.83 -12.28 -18.39
N VAL A 9 4.23 -11.64 -19.49
CA VAL A 9 3.86 -10.26 -19.82
C VAL A 9 2.39 -10.18 -20.23
N GLU A 10 1.94 -11.14 -21.04
CA GLU A 10 0.55 -11.22 -21.47
C GLU A 10 -0.39 -11.47 -20.28
N ILE A 11 -0.02 -12.39 -19.39
CA ILE A 11 -0.77 -12.66 -18.16
C ILE A 11 -0.81 -11.43 -17.26
N ALA A 12 0.30 -10.70 -17.11
CA ALA A 12 0.34 -9.46 -16.33
C ALA A 12 -0.58 -8.38 -16.92
N THR A 13 -0.57 -8.23 -18.25
CA THR A 13 -1.41 -7.27 -18.98
C THR A 13 -2.90 -7.64 -18.92
N TYR A 14 -3.23 -8.92 -18.98
CA TYR A 14 -4.58 -9.40 -18.78
C TYR A 14 -5.06 -9.13 -17.35
N THR A 15 -4.22 -9.45 -16.37
CA THR A 15 -4.53 -9.27 -14.94
C THR A 15 -4.68 -7.79 -14.57
N SER A 16 -3.94 -6.88 -15.21
CA SER A 16 -4.07 -5.43 -14.98
C SER A 16 -5.40 -4.83 -15.47
N LYS A 17 -6.03 -5.45 -16.49
CA LYS A 17 -7.35 -5.05 -17.01
C LYS A 17 -8.53 -5.65 -16.23
N CYS A 18 -8.27 -6.62 -15.34
CA CYS A 18 -9.31 -7.31 -14.58
C CYS A 18 -9.81 -6.46 -13.39
N LEU A 19 -11.03 -5.90 -13.49
CA LEU A 19 -11.63 -5.08 -12.42
C LEU A 19 -11.81 -5.83 -11.10
N THR A 20 -12.25 -7.09 -11.15
CA THR A 20 -12.41 -7.93 -9.95
C THR A 20 -11.05 -8.19 -9.29
N CYS A 21 -10.02 -8.44 -10.09
CA CYS A 21 -8.66 -8.66 -9.60
C CYS A 21 -8.11 -7.40 -8.94
N ALA A 22 -8.37 -6.22 -9.51
CA ALA A 22 -7.97 -4.94 -8.95
C ALA A 22 -8.69 -4.61 -7.63
N LYS A 23 -9.95 -5.02 -7.47
CA LYS A 23 -10.73 -4.80 -6.24
C LYS A 23 -10.35 -5.77 -5.11
N VAL A 24 -10.11 -7.03 -5.44
CA VAL A 24 -9.91 -8.10 -4.44
C VAL A 24 -8.43 -8.25 -4.05
N LYS A 25 -7.49 -7.96 -4.96
CA LYS A 25 -6.07 -8.02 -4.62
C LYS A 25 -5.67 -6.74 -3.87
N ALA A 26 -5.33 -6.90 -2.60
CA ALA A 26 -4.65 -5.85 -1.85
C ALA A 26 -3.41 -5.37 -2.63
N LYS A 27 -3.16 -4.05 -2.62
CA LYS A 27 -1.95 -3.49 -3.21
C LYS A 27 -0.76 -3.95 -2.37
N HIS A 28 0.06 -4.84 -2.91
CA HIS A 28 1.26 -5.36 -2.23
C HIS A 28 2.46 -4.41 -2.38
N GLN A 29 2.30 -3.25 -3.02
CA GLN A 29 3.33 -2.23 -2.95
C GLN A 29 3.44 -1.77 -1.50
N LYS A 30 4.60 -2.00 -0.90
CA LYS A 30 4.97 -1.38 0.35
C LYS A 30 4.81 0.12 0.14
N LEU A 31 3.84 0.73 0.82
CA LEU A 31 3.80 2.17 1.00
C LEU A 31 5.08 2.49 1.78
N PHE A 32 6.15 2.81 1.05
CA PHE A 32 7.30 3.46 1.64
C PHE A 32 6.88 4.90 1.97
N GLY A 33 6.15 5.04 3.07
CA GLY A 33 6.07 6.30 3.77
C GLY A 33 7.35 6.42 4.59
N LEU A 34 8.07 7.53 4.42
CA LEU A 34 9.05 7.92 5.44
C LEU A 34 8.21 8.17 6.70
N LEU A 35 8.38 7.34 7.73
CA LEU A 35 7.78 7.62 9.03
C LEU A 35 8.36 8.96 9.46
N GLN A 36 7.60 10.04 9.32
CA GLN A 36 8.00 11.33 9.84
C GLN A 36 7.83 11.24 11.35
N PRO A 37 8.91 11.31 12.14
CA PRO A 37 8.77 11.43 13.57
C PRO A 37 7.98 12.70 13.87
N PRO A 38 7.10 12.69 14.89
CA PRO A 38 6.42 13.90 15.32
C PRO A 38 7.45 14.95 15.74
N GLU A 39 7.10 16.23 15.53
CA GLU A 39 7.92 17.35 16.01
C GLU A 39 8.20 17.19 17.51
N ILE A 40 9.48 17.29 17.88
CA ILE A 40 9.88 17.28 19.29
C ILE A 40 9.37 18.57 19.90
N LEU A 41 8.42 18.45 20.82
CA LEU A 41 7.90 19.58 21.59
C LEU A 41 8.98 20.05 22.57
N VAL A 42 9.12 21.36 22.71
CA VAL A 42 10.16 21.98 23.55
C VAL A 42 9.71 21.99 25.03
N TRP A 43 8.39 21.98 25.27
CA TRP A 43 7.81 22.14 26.61
C TRP A 43 6.74 21.10 26.94
N LYS A 44 6.60 20.79 28.23
CA LYS A 44 5.57 19.88 28.75
C LYS A 44 4.18 20.46 28.45
N TRP A 45 3.30 19.66 27.85
CA TRP A 45 1.92 19.99 27.46
C TRP A 45 1.73 20.95 26.28
N GLU A 46 2.76 21.19 25.47
CA GLU A 46 2.65 22.02 24.27
C GLU A 46 1.67 21.44 23.22
N ARG A 47 1.53 20.11 23.18
CA ARG A 47 0.56 19.41 22.34
C ARG A 47 0.02 18.18 23.07
N ILE A 48 -1.29 18.01 23.07
CA ILE A 48 -1.97 16.81 23.59
C ILE A 48 -2.80 16.25 22.44
N THR A 49 -2.52 15.01 22.02
CA THR A 49 -3.33 14.26 21.06
C THR A 49 -4.20 13.26 21.80
N MET A 50 -5.46 13.13 21.41
CA MET A 50 -6.40 12.17 21.98
C MET A 50 -6.95 11.28 20.86
N ASP A 51 -6.94 9.98 21.08
CA ASP A 51 -7.54 8.96 20.24
C ASP A 51 -8.65 8.23 21.01
N LEU A 52 -9.65 7.73 20.28
CA LEU A 52 -10.71 6.91 20.84
C LEU A 52 -10.45 5.45 20.47
N ILE A 53 -10.49 4.58 21.47
CA ILE A 53 -10.52 3.14 21.26
C ILE A 53 -11.99 2.74 21.22
N THR A 54 -12.42 2.13 20.12
CA THR A 54 -13.75 1.52 19.97
C THR A 54 -13.68 0.05 20.33
#